data_AF-A0A3R7U571-F1
#
_entry.id   AF-A0A3R7U571-F1
#
_cell.length_a   1.000
_cell.length_b   1.000
_cell.length_c   1.000
_cell.angle_alpha   90.00
_cell.angle_beta   90.00
_cell.angle_gamma   90.00
#
_symmetry.space_group_name_H-M   'P 1'
#
loop_
_entity.id
_entity.type
_entity.pdbx_description
1 polymer ?
#
loop_
_entity_poly.entity_id
_entity_poly.type
_entity_poly.pdbx_seq_one_letter_code
_entity_poly.pdbx_strand_id
1 'polypeptide(L)'
;MVELVGRPAMVLNLWASLAYGLVLILAPDLFCEILQADAINTAWLRTIGAALLGTNVLGSWLWLSNPGLDMGRVQTTTAGLEAAAMGVSLLLGEFTADNIWMVQASVLLALIVTIGLLPTAMGKSYNSNTDSS
;
A
#
# COMPACT_ATOMS: atom_id res chain seq x y z
N MET A 1 -18.29 4.52 9.82
CA MET A 1 -17.32 3.54 9.25
C MET A 1 -15.96 4.14 8.91
N VAL A 2 -15.91 5.39 8.41
CA VAL A 2 -14.64 6.09 8.11
C VAL A 2 -13.75 6.18 9.35
N GLU A 3 -14.27 6.64 10.49
CA GLU A 3 -13.46 6.81 11.71
C GLU A 3 -13.07 5.46 12.36
N LEU A 4 -13.96 4.47 12.36
CA LEU A 4 -13.73 3.18 13.01
C LEU A 4 -12.80 2.25 12.23
N VAL A 5 -12.81 2.30 10.90
CA VAL A 5 -12.07 1.37 10.03
C VAL A 5 -11.14 2.09 9.08
N GLY A 6 -11.65 3.11 8.37
CA GLY A 6 -10.90 3.83 7.33
C GLY A 6 -9.71 4.62 7.88
N ARG A 7 -9.87 5.36 8.98
CA ARG A 7 -8.78 6.12 9.61
C ARG A 7 -7.68 5.21 10.15
N PRO A 8 -7.96 4.12 10.90
CA PRO A 8 -6.95 3.13 11.25
C PRO A 8 -6.25 2.54 10.02
N ALA A 9 -6.99 2.17 8.98
CA ALA A 9 -6.41 1.65 7.74
C ALA A 9 -5.48 2.66 7.05
N MET A 10 -5.82 3.95 7.04
CA MET A 10 -4.96 5.02 6.52
C MET A 10 -3.67 5.19 7.34
N VAL A 11 -3.76 5.10 8.67
CA VAL A 11 -2.57 5.15 9.55
C VAL A 11 -1.67 3.94 9.29
N LEU A 12 -2.24 2.75 9.20
CA LEU A 12 -1.50 1.53 8.90
C LEU A 12 -0.84 1.61 7.51
N ASN A 13 -1.59 2.04 6.51
CA ASN A 13 -1.10 2.21 5.15
C ASN A 13 0.07 3.21 5.11
N LEU A 14 -0.04 4.35 5.80
CA LEU A 14 1.00 5.36 5.90
C LEU A 14 2.29 4.78 6.49
N TRP A 15 2.22 4.19 7.69
CA TRP A 15 3.43 3.73 8.37
C TRP A 15 4.04 2.50 7.72
N ALA A 16 3.23 1.56 7.25
CA ALA A 16 3.71 0.39 6.52
C ALA A 16 4.41 0.82 5.23
N SER A 17 3.80 1.71 4.45
CA SER A 17 4.37 2.22 3.20
C SER A 17 5.60 3.07 3.41
N LEU A 18 5.67 3.83 4.51
CA LEU A 18 6.87 4.59 4.86
C LEU A 18 8.03 3.66 5.20
N ALA A 19 7.80 2.68 6.07
CA ALA A 19 8.83 1.73 6.47
C ALA A 19 9.32 0.90 5.27
N TYR A 20 8.41 0.26 4.53
CA TYR A 20 8.77 -0.52 3.33
C TYR A 20 9.37 0.37 2.25
N GLY A 21 8.73 1.50 1.94
CA GLY A 21 9.18 2.39 0.86
C GLY A 21 10.59 2.92 1.07
N LEU A 22 10.94 3.31 2.31
CA LEU A 22 12.30 3.73 2.65
C LEU A 22 13.31 2.59 2.51
N VAL A 23 12.99 1.40 3.01
CA VAL A 23 13.88 0.23 2.89
C VAL A 23 14.11 -0.11 1.42
N LEU A 24 13.05 -0.15 0.61
CA LEU A 24 13.13 -0.51 -0.81
C LEU A 24 13.87 0.53 -1.66
N ILE A 25 13.85 1.81 -1.27
CA ILE A 25 14.64 2.85 -1.96
C ILE A 25 16.12 2.81 -1.53
N LEU A 26 16.35 2.83 -0.21
CA LEU A 26 17.68 3.09 0.35
C LEU A 26 18.54 1.83 0.47
N ALA A 27 17.90 0.68 0.72
CA ALA A 27 18.55 -0.60 0.94
C ALA A 27 17.81 -1.76 0.23
N PRO A 28 17.54 -1.66 -1.09
CA PRO A 28 16.90 -2.75 -1.83
C PRO A 28 17.72 -4.04 -1.79
N ASP A 29 19.05 -3.94 -1.70
CA ASP A 29 19.95 -5.09 -1.67
C ASP A 29 19.73 -5.95 -0.42
N LEU A 30 19.46 -5.33 0.74
CA LEU A 30 19.07 -6.05 1.96
C LEU A 30 17.79 -6.88 1.73
N PHE A 31 16.84 -6.31 0.98
CA PHE A 31 15.60 -7.01 0.66
C PHE A 31 15.85 -8.15 -0.34
N CYS A 32 16.74 -7.95 -1.32
CA CYS A 32 17.18 -9.02 -2.21
C CYS A 32 17.89 -10.15 -1.45
N GLU A 33 18.75 -9.85 -0.47
CA GLU A 33 19.41 -10.87 0.36
C GLU A 33 18.42 -11.67 1.19
N ILE A 34 17.46 -10.99 1.85
CA ILE A 34 16.41 -11.65 2.65
C ILE A 34 15.57 -12.57 1.78
N LEU A 35 15.21 -12.11 0.57
CA LEU A 35 14.38 -12.87 -0.35
C LEU A 35 15.15 -13.91 -1.16
N GLN A 36 16.49 -13.88 -1.10
CA GLN A 36 17.36 -14.62 -2.01
C GLN A 36 16.97 -14.35 -3.47
N ALA A 37 16.86 -13.07 -3.80
CA ALA A 37 16.42 -12.57 -5.08
C ALA A 37 17.60 -12.08 -5.93
N ASP A 38 17.46 -12.19 -7.25
CA ASP A 38 18.48 -11.71 -8.18
C ASP A 38 18.66 -10.19 -8.08
N ALA A 39 19.90 -9.73 -8.24
CA ALA A 39 20.25 -8.31 -8.18
C ALA A 39 19.54 -7.47 -9.26
N ILE A 40 19.04 -8.10 -10.33
CA ILE A 40 18.24 -7.44 -11.37
C ILE A 40 16.93 -6.85 -10.81
N ASN A 41 16.41 -7.41 -9.71
CA ASN A 41 15.18 -6.94 -9.07
C ASN A 41 15.37 -5.64 -8.28
N THR A 42 16.60 -5.17 -8.08
CA THR A 42 16.88 -3.95 -7.31
C THR A 42 16.22 -2.70 -7.92
N ALA A 43 16.20 -2.58 -9.25
CA ALA A 43 15.52 -1.48 -9.94
C ALA A 43 13.98 -1.56 -9.76
N TRP A 44 13.44 -2.77 -9.82
CA TRP A 44 12.03 -3.05 -9.58
C TRP A 44 11.63 -2.68 -8.14
N LEU A 45 12.44 -3.10 -7.14
CA LEU A 45 12.23 -2.77 -5.73
C LEU A 45 12.27 -1.26 -5.47
N ARG A 46 13.25 -0.53 -6.02
CA ARG A 46 13.31 0.94 -5.87
C ARG A 46 12.08 1.63 -6.47
N THR A 47 11.57 1.13 -7.59
CA THR A 47 10.38 1.70 -8.25
C THR A 47 9.13 1.50 -7.37
N ILE A 48 8.98 0.31 -6.78
CA ILE A 48 7.94 0.06 -5.78
C ILE A 48 8.11 0.95 -4.56
N GLY A 49 9.34 1.08 -4.05
CA GLY A 49 9.61 1.94 -2.90
C GLY A 49 9.21 3.39 -3.16
N ALA A 50 9.54 3.91 -4.35
CA ALA A 50 9.13 5.24 -4.78
C ALA A 50 7.61 5.38 -4.90
N ALA A 51 6.91 4.37 -5.42
CA ALA A 51 5.46 4.34 -5.47
C ALA A 51 4.87 4.38 -4.05
N LEU A 52 5.27 3.47 -3.16
CA LEU A 52 4.81 3.43 -1.76
C LEU A 52 4.99 4.75 -1.02
N LEU A 53 6.14 5.42 -1.19
CA LEU A 53 6.36 6.74 -0.59
C LEU A 53 5.52 7.83 -1.25
N GLY A 54 5.49 7.87 -2.58
CA GLY A 54 4.84 8.95 -3.32
C GLY A 54 3.32 8.90 -3.25
N THR A 55 2.72 7.73 -3.36
CA THR A 55 1.27 7.58 -3.45
C THR A 55 0.69 7.27 -2.07
N ASN A 56 1.19 6.24 -1.38
CA ASN A 56 0.59 5.77 -0.13
C ASN A 56 0.97 6.63 1.06
N VAL A 57 2.24 7.00 1.24
CA VAL A 57 2.61 7.88 2.36
C VAL A 57 2.00 9.26 2.18
N LEU A 58 2.23 9.91 1.03
CA LEU A 58 1.69 11.26 0.82
C LEU A 58 0.15 11.26 0.77
N GLY A 59 -0.47 10.30 0.09
CA GLY A 59 -1.92 10.23 -0.03
C GLY A 59 -2.61 9.92 1.31
N SER A 60 -2.08 8.97 2.09
CA SER A 60 -2.60 8.73 3.45
C SER A 60 -2.33 9.92 4.38
N TRP A 61 -1.18 10.57 4.30
CA TRP A 61 -0.88 11.75 5.12
C TRP A 61 -1.81 12.93 4.81
N LEU A 62 -2.03 13.23 3.53
CA LEU A 62 -2.93 14.29 3.10
C LEU A 62 -4.38 13.97 3.50
N TRP A 63 -4.82 12.73 3.32
CA TRP A 63 -6.17 12.32 3.74
C TRP A 63 -6.33 12.39 5.27
N LEU A 64 -5.34 11.97 6.05
CA LEU A 64 -5.40 12.05 7.52
C LEU A 64 -5.42 13.49 8.03
N SER A 65 -4.76 14.40 7.31
CA SER A 65 -4.71 15.83 7.63
C SER A 65 -6.01 16.55 7.29
N ASN A 66 -6.61 16.26 6.13
CA ASN A 66 -7.90 16.80 5.72
C ASN A 66 -8.74 15.72 5.00
N PRO A 67 -9.52 14.92 5.75
CA PRO A 67 -10.26 13.80 5.19
C PRO A 67 -11.29 14.25 4.15
N GLY A 68 -11.21 13.69 2.94
CA GLY A 68 -12.12 13.99 1.85
C GLY A 68 -12.45 12.75 1.03
N LEU A 69 -13.68 12.65 0.53
CA LEU A 69 -14.16 11.49 -0.22
C LEU A 69 -13.36 11.26 -1.50
N ASP A 70 -13.13 12.31 -2.29
CA ASP A 70 -12.40 12.18 -3.56
C ASP A 70 -10.94 11.81 -3.33
N MET A 71 -10.33 12.34 -2.26
CA MET A 71 -8.98 11.97 -1.86
C MET A 71 -8.91 10.51 -1.39
N GLY A 72 -9.91 10.06 -0.62
CA GLY A 72 -10.00 8.66 -0.17
C GLY A 72 -10.21 7.69 -1.34
N ARG A 73 -10.96 8.10 -2.38
CA ARG A 73 -11.10 7.34 -3.64
C ARG A 73 -9.76 7.20 -4.36
N VAL A 74 -9.08 8.32 -4.60
CA VAL A 74 -7.75 8.31 -5.26
C VAL A 74 -6.80 7.41 -4.48
N GLN A 75 -6.71 7.59 -3.15
CA GLN A 75 -5.82 6.79 -2.31
C GLN A 75 -6.13 5.30 -2.34
N THR A 76 -7.42 4.94 -2.21
CA THR A 76 -7.84 3.53 -2.21
C THR A 76 -7.60 2.88 -3.57
N THR A 77 -7.92 3.59 -4.67
CA THR A 77 -7.69 3.08 -6.03
C THR A 77 -6.20 2.92 -6.32
N THR A 78 -5.36 3.87 -5.92
CA THR A 78 -3.91 3.77 -6.15
C THR A 78 -3.30 2.62 -5.35
N ALA A 79 -3.62 2.49 -4.05
CA ALA A 79 -3.16 1.35 -3.23
C ALA A 79 -3.60 0.00 -3.84
N GLY A 80 -4.83 -0.07 -4.35
CA GLY A 80 -5.34 -1.27 -5.03
C GLY A 80 -4.63 -1.57 -6.35
N LEU A 81 -4.31 -0.55 -7.14
CA LEU A 81 -3.53 -0.71 -8.38
C LEU A 81 -2.10 -1.18 -8.10
N GLU A 82 -1.47 -0.69 -7.03
CA GLU A 82 -0.14 -1.15 -6.61
C GLU A 82 -0.15 -2.61 -6.17
N ALA A 83 -1.11 -2.99 -5.34
CA ALA A 83 -1.28 -4.39 -4.92
C ALA A 83 -1.56 -5.31 -6.13
N ALA A 84 -2.37 -4.85 -7.08
CA ALA A 84 -2.65 -5.57 -8.32
C ALA A 84 -1.40 -5.70 -9.21
N ALA A 85 -0.65 -4.61 -9.40
CA ALA A 85 0.58 -4.62 -10.17
C ALA A 85 1.62 -5.58 -9.58
N MET A 86 1.82 -5.55 -8.26
CA MET A 86 2.69 -6.52 -7.58
C MET A 86 2.21 -7.96 -7.77
N GLY A 87 0.90 -8.20 -7.64
CA GLY A 87 0.31 -9.52 -7.85
C GLY A 87 0.52 -10.03 -9.28
N VAL A 88 0.36 -9.16 -10.29
CA VAL A 88 0.61 -9.50 -11.70
C VAL A 88 2.09 -9.80 -11.94
N SER A 89 3.01 -8.97 -11.42
CA SER A 89 4.46 -9.23 -11.54
C SER A 89 4.86 -10.58 -10.92
N LEU A 90 4.24 -10.98 -9.82
CA LEU A 90 4.44 -12.32 -9.23
C LEU A 90 3.91 -13.44 -10.13
N LEU A 91 2.71 -13.28 -10.71
CA LEU A 91 2.11 -14.29 -11.59
C LEU A 91 2.89 -14.48 -12.90
N LEU A 92 3.48 -13.40 -13.42
CA LEU A 92 4.29 -13.42 -14.64
C LEU A 92 5.75 -13.83 -14.39
N GLY A 93 6.17 -14.01 -13.14
CA GLY A 93 7.53 -14.39 -12.78
C GLY A 93 8.56 -13.28 -13.03
N GLU A 94 8.13 -12.01 -13.04
CA GLU A 94 9.01 -10.84 -13.21
C GLU A 94 9.89 -10.59 -11.98
N PHE A 95 9.55 -11.21 -10.85
CA PHE A 95 10.31 -11.16 -9.61
C PHE A 95 10.90 -12.53 -9.28
N THR A 96 12.19 -12.68 -9.49
CA THR A 96 12.93 -13.91 -9.16
C THR A 96 13.39 -13.92 -7.71
N ALA A 97 12.95 -14.89 -6.91
CA ALA A 97 13.37 -15.07 -5.51
C ALA A 97 13.22 -16.54 -5.08
N ASP A 98 14.11 -17.06 -4.25
CA ASP A 98 13.93 -18.40 -3.67
C ASP A 98 12.87 -18.39 -2.56
N ASN A 99 12.71 -17.28 -1.84
CA ASN A 99 11.70 -17.11 -0.77
C ASN A 99 10.45 -16.34 -1.23
N ILE A 100 9.81 -16.78 -2.32
CA ILE A 100 8.60 -16.14 -2.90
C ILE A 100 7.46 -15.97 -1.89
N TRP A 101 7.34 -16.86 -0.90
CA TRP A 101 6.27 -16.81 0.09
C TRP A 101 6.23 -15.49 0.86
N MET A 102 7.39 -14.86 1.13
CA MET A 102 7.47 -13.57 1.83
C MET A 102 6.88 -12.44 0.99
N VAL A 103 7.09 -12.49 -0.33
CA VAL A 103 6.55 -11.51 -1.27
C VAL A 103 5.05 -11.70 -1.40
N GLN A 104 4.58 -12.96 -1.50
CA GLN A 104 3.15 -13.28 -1.51
C GLN A 104 2.43 -12.80 -0.25
N ALA A 105 3.05 -12.98 0.93
CA ALA A 105 2.51 -12.49 2.20
C ALA A 105 2.39 -10.95 2.19
N SER A 106 3.39 -10.26 1.64
CA SER A 106 3.37 -8.79 1.52
C SER A 106 2.25 -8.30 0.58
N VAL A 107 2.04 -8.98 -0.55
CA VAL A 107 0.94 -8.67 -1.49
C VAL A 107 -0.43 -8.94 -0.86
N LEU A 108 -0.59 -10.04 -0.12
CA LEU A 108 -1.83 -10.33 0.61
C LEU A 108 -2.12 -9.27 1.67
N LEU A 109 -1.10 -8.82 2.41
CA LEU A 109 -1.25 -7.74 3.37
C LEU A 109 -1.68 -6.44 2.69
N ALA A 110 -1.08 -6.09 1.55
CA ALA A 110 -1.46 -4.91 0.77
C ALA A 110 -2.92 -4.97 0.29
N LEU A 111 -3.42 -6.15 -0.11
CA LEU A 111 -4.83 -6.35 -0.44
C LEU A 111 -5.74 -6.15 0.78
N ILE A 112 -5.38 -6.69 1.94
CA ILE A 112 -6.15 -6.52 3.18
C ILE A 112 -6.24 -5.04 3.56
N VAL A 113 -5.11 -4.32 3.51
CA VAL A 113 -5.06 -2.88 3.79
C VAL A 113 -5.95 -2.12 2.79
N THR A 114 -5.86 -2.43 1.49
CA THR A 114 -6.70 -1.83 0.45
C THR A 114 -8.19 -2.02 0.72
N ILE A 115 -8.61 -3.22 1.14
CA ILE A 115 -10.00 -3.49 1.54
C ILE A 115 -10.38 -2.62 2.76
N GLY A 116 -9.47 -2.50 3.74
CA GLY A 116 -9.65 -1.62 4.89
C GLY A 116 -9.80 -0.14 4.55
N LEU A 117 -9.27 0.30 3.40
CA LEU A 117 -9.39 1.67 2.89
C LEU A 117 -10.73 1.94 2.19
N LEU A 118 -11.48 0.91 1.75
CA LEU A 118 -12.77 1.08 1.04
C LEU A 118 -13.76 2.03 1.73
N PRO A 119 -13.91 2.04 3.07
CA PRO A 119 -14.78 3.00 3.75
C PRO A 119 -14.41 4.46 3.44
N THR A 120 -13.13 4.78 3.20
CA THR A 120 -12.67 6.14 2.88
C THR A 120 -13.03 6.57 1.45
N ALA A 121 -13.35 5.63 0.57
CA ALA A 121 -13.73 5.84 -0.83
C ALA A 121 -15.25 5.80 -1.08
N MET A 122 -16.04 5.42 -0.08
CA MET A 122 -17.49 5.27 -0.17
C MET A 122 -18.22 6.43 0.52
N GLY A 123 -19.00 7.21 -0.25
CA GLY A 123 -19.75 8.36 0.30
C GLY A 123 -20.72 7.99 1.43
N LYS A 124 -21.35 6.81 1.36
CA LYS A 124 -22.24 6.28 2.41
C LYS A 124 -21.54 6.19 3.78
N SER A 125 -20.23 5.91 3.80
CA SER A 125 -19.44 5.76 5.03
C SER A 125 -19.18 7.08 5.74
N TYR A 126 -19.21 8.22 5.01
CA TYR A 126 -19.12 9.57 5.58
C TYR A 126 -20.46 10.01 6.15
N ASN A 127 -21.56 9.78 5.42
CA ASN A 127 -22.91 10.18 5.87
C ASN A 127 -23.40 9.40 7.10
N SER A 128 -22.92 8.16 7.30
CA SER A 128 -23.25 7.39 8.51
C SER A 128 -22.78 8.02 9.83
N ASN A 129 -21.83 8.97 9.79
CA ASN A 129 -21.37 9.71 10.97
C ASN A 129 -22.26 10.93 11.29
N THR A 130 -23.01 11.45 10.32
CA THR A 130 -23.90 12.62 10.52
C THR A 130 -25.26 12.24 11.09
N ASP A 131 -25.74 11.00 10.88
CA ASP A 131 -27.06 10.55 11.34
C ASP A 131 -27.05 10.01 12.79
N SER A 132 -25.90 10.02 13.46
CA SER A 132 -25.72 9.53 14.85
C SER A 132 -25.38 10.66 15.85
N SER A 133 -25.58 11.92 15.45
CA SER A 133 -25.40 13.13 16.29
C SER A 133 -26.73 13.74 16.69
#